data_AF-A0A7C3AQ32-F1
#
_entry.id   AF-A0A7C3AQ32-F1
#
_cell.length_a   1.000
_cell.length_b   1.000
_cell.length_c   1.000
_cell.angle_alpha   90.00
_cell.angle_beta   90.00
_cell.angle_gamma   90.00
#
_symmetry.space_group_name_H-M   'P 1'
#
loop_
_entity.id
_entity.type
_entity.pdbx_description
1 polymer ?
#
loop_
_entity_poly.entity_id
_entity_poly.type
_entity_poly.pdbx_seq_one_letter_code
_entity_poly.pdbx_strand_id
1 'polypeptide(L)'
;MKLCEKFGGAAVRETFQVLFARARETMRRLIALLPERPLSFEDVLDNDGITDEPLVIRMTIERKGEKLLVDFTGSSPQCAGPMNYPLNPSLLKLRLYNLLRLAAGERINIDPQLDANQGVEDLVEVHIPEGCFLNPTYPAPVSLRHLVSGRLGEVMQGILAQVFPDTVPATHLGSLNCYSLLGVGRRPEDRWLCFEVTAGGGGARPFGDGIDAYCFNNRLKNAPVEFVETVYPVRIEQYSLRPGSAGPGKYRGGYGLIRAIRALKPAKLYFLDERQRTQPWGLY
;
A
#
# COMPACT_ATOMS: atom_id res chain seq x y z
N MET A 1 -18.12 26.11 -6.49
CA MET A 1 -19.01 27.25 -6.80
C MET A 1 -20.42 26.81 -7.17
N LYS A 2 -20.63 26.02 -8.24
CA LYS A 2 -21.97 25.53 -8.66
C LYS A 2 -22.88 24.96 -7.55
N LEU A 3 -22.34 24.16 -6.62
CA LEU A 3 -23.12 23.64 -5.47
C LEU A 3 -23.55 24.74 -4.50
N CYS A 4 -22.65 25.66 -4.17
CA CYS A 4 -22.95 26.79 -3.30
C CYS A 4 -23.92 27.78 -3.96
N GLU A 5 -23.86 27.95 -5.28
CA GLU A 5 -24.82 28.77 -6.04
C GLU A 5 -26.22 28.14 -6.01
N LYS A 6 -26.32 26.82 -6.17
CA LYS A 6 -27.61 26.11 -6.19
C LYS A 6 -28.24 25.93 -4.81
N PHE A 7 -27.45 25.66 -3.78
CA PHE A 7 -27.94 25.26 -2.46
C PHE A 7 -27.56 26.22 -1.33
N GLY A 8 -26.73 27.22 -1.60
CA GLY A 8 -26.17 28.12 -0.58
C GLY A 8 -24.92 27.54 0.10
N GLY A 9 -23.95 28.40 0.40
CA GLY A 9 -22.70 27.99 1.05
C GLY A 9 -22.87 27.46 2.48
N ALA A 10 -23.95 27.85 3.17
CA ALA A 10 -24.26 27.34 4.51
C ALA A 10 -24.71 25.87 4.46
N ALA A 11 -25.65 25.53 3.56
CA ALA A 11 -26.13 24.16 3.39
C ALA A 11 -25.01 23.19 2.95
N VAL A 12 -24.09 23.64 2.09
CA VAL A 12 -22.93 22.84 1.69
C VAL A 12 -22.01 22.55 2.89
N ARG A 13 -21.75 23.55 3.73
CA ARG A 13 -20.93 23.36 4.95
C ARG A 13 -21.61 22.45 5.96
N GLU A 14 -22.91 22.60 6.16
CA GLU A 14 -23.70 21.71 7.02
C GLU A 14 -23.64 20.26 6.51
N THR A 15 -23.72 20.06 5.19
CA THR A 15 -23.58 18.73 4.58
C THR A 15 -22.23 18.10 4.90
N PHE A 16 -21.13 18.86 4.89
CA PHE A 16 -19.82 18.33 5.30
C PHE A 16 -19.81 17.91 6.77
N GLN A 17 -20.44 18.66 7.67
CA GLN A 17 -20.55 18.27 9.07
C GLN A 17 -21.33 16.96 9.25
N VAL A 18 -22.40 16.76 8.47
CA VAL A 18 -23.14 15.49 8.45
C VAL A 18 -22.25 14.34 7.98
N LEU A 19 -21.46 14.53 6.92
CA LEU A 19 -20.54 13.49 6.42
C LEU A 19 -19.44 13.15 7.44
N PHE A 20 -18.90 14.15 8.13
CA PHE A 20 -17.91 13.96 9.19
C PHE A 20 -18.51 13.19 10.37
N ALA A 21 -19.71 13.57 10.83
CA ALA A 21 -20.40 12.86 11.91
C ALA A 21 -20.69 11.39 11.56
N ARG A 22 -21.10 11.11 10.30
CA ARG A 22 -21.32 9.73 9.83
C ARG A 22 -20.04 8.90 9.81
N ALA A 23 -18.94 9.48 9.33
CA ALA A 23 -17.64 8.78 9.33
C ALA A 23 -17.14 8.52 10.75
N ARG A 24 -17.29 9.49 11.65
CA ARG A 24 -16.98 9.35 13.08
C ARG A 24 -17.75 8.20 13.71
N GLU A 25 -19.07 8.16 13.54
CA GLU A 25 -19.89 7.10 14.12
C GLU A 25 -19.56 5.73 13.53
N THR A 26 -19.30 5.67 12.22
CA THR A 26 -18.86 4.43 11.58
C THR A 26 -17.54 3.94 12.16
N MET A 27 -16.55 4.83 12.32
CA MET A 27 -15.26 4.47 12.88
C MET A 27 -15.38 4.01 14.34
N ARG A 28 -16.19 4.69 15.15
CA ARG A 28 -16.46 4.30 16.55
C ARG A 28 -17.02 2.88 16.64
N ARG A 29 -17.98 2.53 15.77
CA ARG A 29 -18.57 1.19 15.68
C ARG A 29 -17.55 0.14 15.20
N LEU A 30 -16.66 0.49 14.28
CA LEU A 30 -15.57 -0.39 13.84
C LEU A 30 -14.54 -0.65 14.94
N ILE A 31 -14.11 0.41 15.65
CA ILE A 31 -13.19 0.30 16.79
C ILE A 31 -13.81 -0.60 17.87
N ALA A 32 -15.12 -0.52 18.10
CA ALA A 32 -15.81 -1.35 19.09
C ALA A 32 -15.74 -2.86 18.82
N LEU A 33 -15.42 -3.28 17.58
CA LEU A 33 -15.22 -4.68 17.21
C LEU A 33 -13.80 -5.19 17.50
N LEU A 34 -12.85 -4.28 17.75
CA LEU A 34 -11.48 -4.66 18.11
C LEU A 34 -11.41 -5.05 19.60
N PRO A 35 -10.57 -6.03 19.96
CA PRO A 35 -10.35 -6.37 21.35
C PRO A 35 -9.62 -5.24 22.09
N GLU A 36 -9.77 -5.18 23.41
CA GLU A 36 -9.06 -4.21 24.24
C GLU A 36 -7.59 -4.57 24.46
N ARG A 37 -7.23 -5.86 24.32
CA ARG A 37 -5.82 -6.27 24.40
C ARG A 37 -5.03 -5.69 23.22
N PRO A 38 -3.77 -5.25 23.42
CA PRO A 38 -2.90 -4.85 22.31
C PRO A 38 -2.72 -5.96 21.27
N LEU A 39 -2.63 -5.56 20.01
CA LEU A 39 -2.34 -6.43 18.87
C LEU A 39 -1.14 -5.86 18.12
N SER A 40 -0.12 -6.69 17.94
CA SER A 40 1.11 -6.30 17.24
C SER A 40 1.31 -7.16 16.00
N PHE A 41 1.92 -6.57 14.98
CA PHE A 41 2.42 -7.28 13.82
C PHE A 41 3.67 -6.58 13.30
N GLU A 42 4.57 -7.34 12.69
CA GLU A 42 5.76 -6.81 12.05
C GLU A 42 5.99 -7.46 10.70
N ASP A 43 6.57 -6.69 9.78
CA ASP A 43 7.08 -7.17 8.51
C ASP A 43 8.27 -6.31 8.10
N VAL A 44 9.09 -6.81 7.18
CA VAL A 44 10.40 -6.23 6.86
C VAL A 44 10.55 -5.90 5.38
N LEU A 45 11.09 -4.73 5.06
CA LEU A 45 11.64 -4.45 3.73
C LEU A 45 13.04 -5.03 3.63
N ASP A 46 13.41 -5.52 2.46
CA ASP A 46 14.63 -6.32 2.28
C ASP A 46 15.90 -5.52 2.60
N ASN A 47 15.98 -4.26 2.16
CA ASN A 47 17.04 -3.32 2.52
C ASN A 47 16.73 -1.86 2.08
N ASP A 48 17.70 -0.96 2.23
CA ASP A 48 17.62 0.44 1.80
C ASP A 48 18.33 0.74 0.47
N GLY A 49 18.94 -0.25 -0.18
CA GLY A 49 19.73 -0.08 -1.40
C GLY A 49 21.13 0.50 -1.22
N ILE A 50 21.57 0.75 0.02
CA ILE A 50 22.94 1.17 0.38
C ILE A 50 23.63 0.10 1.21
N THR A 51 22.89 -0.46 2.17
CA THR A 51 23.30 -1.58 3.03
C THR A 51 22.42 -2.79 2.77
N ASP A 52 22.82 -3.95 3.26
CA ASP A 52 22.04 -5.19 3.14
C ASP A 52 21.09 -5.44 4.34
N GLU A 53 21.00 -4.48 5.27
CA GLU A 53 20.21 -4.60 6.49
C GLU A 53 18.71 -4.39 6.24
N PRO A 54 17.84 -5.27 6.74
CA PRO A 54 16.39 -5.13 6.56
C PRO A 54 15.81 -3.97 7.37
N LEU A 55 14.73 -3.38 6.86
CA LEU A 55 13.98 -2.33 7.55
C LEU A 55 12.68 -2.88 8.11
N VAL A 56 12.56 -2.91 9.43
CA VAL A 56 11.39 -3.43 10.14
C VAL A 56 10.31 -2.35 10.26
N ILE A 57 9.09 -2.68 9.84
CA ILE A 57 7.87 -1.97 10.26
C ILE A 57 7.23 -2.80 11.36
N ARG A 58 7.21 -2.27 12.59
CA ARG A 58 6.44 -2.84 13.69
C ARG A 58 5.29 -1.90 14.01
N MET A 59 4.07 -2.42 14.03
CA MET A 59 2.89 -1.67 14.40
C MET A 59 2.15 -2.40 15.52
N THR A 60 1.71 -1.65 16.52
CA THR A 60 0.81 -2.12 17.57
C THR A 60 -0.44 -1.27 17.54
N ILE A 61 -1.61 -1.90 17.64
CA ILE A 61 -2.86 -1.21 17.91
C ILE A 61 -3.40 -1.60 19.29
N GLU A 62 -3.94 -0.62 20.01
CA GLU A 62 -4.56 -0.83 21.31
C GLU A 62 -5.85 -0.01 21.38
N ARG A 63 -6.97 -0.67 21.65
CA ARG A 63 -8.24 0.01 21.86
C ARG A 63 -8.32 0.49 23.31
N LYS A 64 -8.57 1.79 23.51
CA LYS A 64 -8.86 2.40 24.81
C LYS A 64 -10.25 3.03 24.79
N GLY A 65 -11.24 2.29 25.27
CA GLY A 65 -12.64 2.70 25.21
C GLY A 65 -13.11 2.86 23.77
N GLU A 66 -13.37 4.11 23.36
CA GLU A 66 -13.81 4.46 22.00
C GLU A 66 -12.66 4.91 21.07
N LYS A 67 -11.45 5.02 21.60
CA LYS A 67 -10.26 5.43 20.84
C LYS A 67 -9.39 4.25 20.47
N LEU A 68 -8.65 4.40 19.39
CA LEU A 68 -7.63 3.46 18.94
C LEU A 68 -6.27 4.13 19.00
N LEU A 69 -5.35 3.56 19.75
CA LEU A 69 -3.95 3.94 19.71
C LEU A 69 -3.24 3.12 18.64
N VAL A 70 -2.37 3.77 17.87
CA VAL A 70 -1.48 3.14 16.89
C VAL A 70 -0.05 3.54 17.23
N ASP A 71 0.81 2.57 17.46
CA ASP A 71 2.19 2.78 17.91
C ASP A 71 3.19 2.06 16.98
N PHE A 72 4.20 2.80 16.49
CA PHE A 72 5.28 2.29 15.63
C PHE A 72 6.61 2.05 16.36
N THR A 73 6.60 2.07 17.70
CA THR A 73 7.77 1.76 18.53
C THR A 73 8.37 0.42 18.16
N GLY A 74 9.69 0.41 17.94
CA GLY A 74 10.42 -0.77 17.47
C GLY A 74 10.55 -0.90 15.95
N SER A 75 9.99 0.04 15.17
CA SER A 75 10.34 0.17 13.74
C SER A 75 11.79 0.64 13.57
N SER A 76 12.42 0.28 12.45
CA SER A 76 13.83 0.57 12.21
C SER A 76 14.15 2.08 12.26
N PRO A 77 15.37 2.44 12.68
CA PRO A 77 15.85 3.82 12.59
C PRO A 77 15.85 4.29 11.13
N GLN A 78 15.91 5.61 10.95
CA GLN A 78 16.14 6.24 9.65
C GLN A 78 17.31 5.57 8.92
N CYS A 79 17.12 5.31 7.63
CA CYS A 79 18.08 4.63 6.78
C CYS A 79 18.84 5.62 5.87
N ALA A 80 20.00 5.21 5.36
CA ALA A 80 20.81 6.04 4.48
C ALA A 80 20.22 6.10 3.06
N GLY A 81 19.59 5.01 2.64
CA GLY A 81 18.94 4.87 1.36
C GLY A 81 17.53 5.48 1.27
N PRO A 82 16.94 5.52 0.06
CA PRO A 82 15.73 6.28 -0.24
C PRO A 82 14.42 5.68 0.31
N MET A 83 14.52 4.71 1.21
CA MET A 83 13.39 4.00 1.81
C MET A 83 12.78 4.75 3.00
N ASN A 84 13.29 5.93 3.38
CA ASN A 84 12.61 6.72 4.40
C ASN A 84 11.24 7.21 3.89
N TYR A 85 10.24 7.11 4.74
CA TYR A 85 8.86 7.45 4.43
C TYR A 85 8.30 8.38 5.51
N PRO A 86 8.20 9.71 5.26
CA PRO A 86 7.58 10.63 6.21
C PRO A 86 6.08 10.35 6.28
N LEU A 87 5.71 9.42 7.17
CA LEU A 87 4.37 8.90 7.31
C LEU A 87 3.47 9.98 7.91
N ASN A 88 2.50 10.42 7.13
CA ASN A 88 1.51 11.38 7.60
C ASN A 88 0.46 10.66 8.47
N PRO A 89 0.28 11.06 9.75
CA PRO A 89 -0.69 10.43 10.64
C PRO A 89 -2.12 10.47 10.11
N SER A 90 -2.59 11.59 9.55
CA SER A 90 -3.96 11.69 9.04
C SER A 90 -4.21 10.75 7.86
N LEU A 91 -3.24 10.59 6.94
CA LEU A 91 -3.34 9.61 5.85
C LEU A 91 -3.36 8.16 6.38
N LEU A 92 -2.59 7.87 7.44
CA LEU A 92 -2.62 6.58 8.13
C LEU A 92 -4.02 6.27 8.67
N LYS A 93 -4.65 7.24 9.34
CA LYS A 93 -6.00 7.11 9.92
C LYS A 93 -7.05 6.83 8.86
N LEU A 94 -7.01 7.54 7.73
CA LEU A 94 -7.91 7.30 6.60
C LEU A 94 -7.71 5.91 5.99
N ARG A 95 -6.46 5.44 5.89
CA ARG A 95 -6.16 4.09 5.41
C ARG A 95 -6.69 3.03 6.37
N LEU A 96 -6.47 3.20 7.67
CA LEU A 96 -6.97 2.30 8.71
C LEU A 96 -8.49 2.22 8.71
N TYR A 97 -9.19 3.36 8.58
CA TYR A 97 -10.64 3.39 8.42
C TYR A 97 -11.11 2.56 7.23
N ASN A 98 -10.48 2.72 6.06
CA ASN A 98 -10.84 1.94 4.88
C ASN A 98 -10.57 0.43 5.06
N LEU A 99 -9.45 0.05 5.66
CA LEU A 99 -9.15 -1.36 5.93
C LEU A 99 -10.12 -1.98 6.94
N LEU A 100 -10.49 -1.26 8.00
CA LEU A 100 -11.51 -1.70 8.95
C LEU A 100 -12.89 -1.83 8.30
N ARG A 101 -13.27 -0.89 7.41
CA ARG A 101 -14.50 -0.99 6.62
C ARG A 101 -14.52 -2.25 5.76
N LEU A 102 -13.41 -2.58 5.11
CA LEU A 102 -13.31 -3.80 4.30
C LEU A 102 -13.32 -5.07 5.17
N ALA A 103 -12.64 -5.06 6.31
CA ALA A 103 -12.53 -6.22 7.18
C ALA A 103 -13.83 -6.51 7.97
N ALA A 104 -14.56 -5.47 8.38
CA ALA A 104 -15.64 -5.63 9.35
C ALA A 104 -16.90 -4.81 9.04
N GLY A 105 -16.96 -4.11 7.90
CA GLY A 105 -18.06 -3.22 7.55
C GLY A 105 -19.41 -3.92 7.48
N GLU A 106 -19.46 -5.15 6.97
CA GLU A 106 -20.69 -5.96 6.92
C GLU A 106 -21.24 -6.25 8.33
N ARG A 107 -20.38 -6.43 9.33
CA ARG A 107 -20.77 -6.73 10.72
C ARG A 107 -21.53 -5.57 11.38
N ILE A 108 -21.36 -4.35 10.87
CA ILE A 108 -22.02 -3.15 11.39
C ILE A 108 -22.88 -2.46 10.33
N ASN A 109 -23.13 -3.10 9.20
CA ASN A 109 -23.97 -2.59 8.12
C ASN A 109 -23.60 -1.15 7.71
N ILE A 110 -22.33 -0.92 7.36
CA ILE A 110 -21.85 0.40 6.93
C ILE A 110 -22.53 0.88 5.65
N ASP A 111 -22.63 2.20 5.50
CA ASP A 111 -22.99 2.81 4.22
C ASP A 111 -21.83 2.61 3.22
N PRO A 112 -22.05 1.89 2.10
CA PRO A 112 -21.00 1.68 1.11
C PRO A 112 -20.60 2.96 0.39
N GLN A 113 -21.46 4.00 0.38
CA GLN A 113 -21.20 5.28 -0.27
C GLN A 113 -20.43 6.26 0.61
N LEU A 114 -20.28 5.97 1.91
CA LEU A 114 -19.56 6.85 2.84
C LEU A 114 -18.05 6.63 2.74
N ASP A 115 -17.34 7.58 2.14
CA ASP A 115 -15.87 7.53 2.04
C ASP A 115 -15.15 8.08 3.28
N ALA A 116 -13.88 7.66 3.42
CA ALA A 116 -12.98 8.14 4.46
C ALA A 116 -12.82 9.66 4.40
N ASN A 117 -12.95 10.32 5.55
CA ASN A 117 -12.83 11.77 5.66
C ASN A 117 -12.37 12.16 7.07
N GLN A 118 -12.21 13.47 7.30
CA GLN A 118 -11.67 14.05 8.54
C GLN A 118 -12.48 13.71 9.82
N GLY A 119 -13.71 13.19 9.72
CA GLY A 119 -14.50 12.79 10.88
C GLY A 119 -13.84 11.74 11.78
N VAL A 120 -12.86 10.98 11.26
CA VAL A 120 -12.14 9.93 11.99
C VAL A 120 -10.92 10.43 12.77
N GLU A 121 -10.50 11.68 12.59
CA GLU A 121 -9.20 12.19 13.03
C GLU A 121 -9.00 12.07 14.55
N ASP A 122 -10.04 12.36 15.33
CA ASP A 122 -10.01 12.43 16.80
C ASP A 122 -10.13 11.04 17.48
N LEU A 123 -10.48 10.00 16.72
CA LEU A 123 -10.72 8.65 17.24
C LEU A 123 -9.47 7.78 17.21
N VAL A 124 -8.42 8.22 16.51
CA VAL A 124 -7.18 7.48 16.35
C VAL A 124 -6.02 8.36 16.77
N GLU A 125 -5.28 7.91 17.77
CA GLU A 125 -4.03 8.54 18.19
C GLU A 125 -2.87 7.73 17.60
N VAL A 126 -1.88 8.43 17.04
CA VAL A 126 -0.80 7.80 16.28
C VAL A 126 0.53 8.26 16.87
N HIS A 127 1.35 7.30 17.32
CA HIS A 127 2.71 7.52 17.75
C HIS A 127 3.69 6.93 16.75
N ILE A 128 4.53 7.80 16.15
CA ILE A 128 5.60 7.41 15.24
C ILE A 128 6.91 7.97 15.83
N PRO A 129 7.83 7.12 16.34
CA PRO A 129 9.06 7.60 16.96
C PRO A 129 9.85 8.52 16.03
N GLU A 130 10.27 9.68 16.52
CA GLU A 130 11.14 10.59 15.76
C GLU A 130 12.47 9.90 15.42
N GLY A 131 12.94 10.07 14.19
CA GLY A 131 14.19 9.47 13.74
C GLY A 131 14.08 7.99 13.35
N CYS A 132 12.90 7.37 13.44
CA CYS A 132 12.63 6.12 12.72
C CYS A 132 12.41 6.40 11.23
N PHE A 133 12.58 5.40 10.37
CA PHE A 133 12.44 5.62 8.92
C PHE A 133 11.01 5.99 8.49
N LEU A 134 10.00 5.80 9.35
CA LEU A 134 8.63 6.26 9.16
C LEU A 134 8.39 7.71 9.63
N ASN A 135 9.32 8.29 10.39
CA ASN A 135 9.31 9.70 10.80
C ASN A 135 10.74 10.25 10.75
N PRO A 136 11.34 10.31 9.53
CA PRO A 136 12.72 10.69 9.34
C PRO A 136 12.90 12.20 9.51
N THR A 137 14.12 12.61 9.85
CA THR A 137 14.53 14.02 9.90
C THR A 137 15.33 14.39 8.65
N TYR A 138 15.22 15.64 8.22
CA TYR A 138 16.03 16.15 7.11
C TYR A 138 17.53 15.99 7.44
N PRO A 139 18.40 15.54 6.49
CA PRO A 139 18.20 15.43 5.03
C PRO A 139 17.93 13.99 4.51
N ALA A 140 17.21 13.14 5.25
CA ALA A 140 16.96 11.77 4.83
C ALA A 140 16.34 11.66 3.41
N PRO A 141 16.80 10.74 2.55
CA PRO A 141 16.23 10.55 1.22
C PRO A 141 14.91 9.75 1.28
N VAL A 142 13.90 10.21 0.52
CA VAL A 142 12.49 9.75 0.63
C VAL A 142 11.84 9.35 -0.72
N SER A 143 12.64 9.01 -1.73
CA SER A 143 12.14 8.81 -3.10
C SER A 143 11.39 7.49 -3.32
N LEU A 144 11.66 6.44 -2.53
CA LEU A 144 11.06 5.10 -2.70
C LEU A 144 9.93 4.76 -1.72
N ARG A 145 9.26 5.80 -1.19
CA ARG A 145 8.11 5.67 -0.27
C ARG A 145 6.97 4.75 -0.71
N HIS A 146 6.82 4.46 -2.01
CA HIS A 146 5.76 3.61 -2.52
C HIS A 146 5.95 2.14 -2.11
N LEU A 147 7.20 1.68 -2.01
CA LEU A 147 7.55 0.33 -1.53
C LEU A 147 7.19 0.18 -0.04
N VAL A 148 7.60 1.16 0.77
CA VAL A 148 7.30 1.24 2.21
C VAL A 148 5.80 1.35 2.47
N SER A 149 5.10 2.17 1.68
CA SER A 149 3.65 2.32 1.80
C SER A 149 2.91 1.03 1.45
N GLY A 150 3.39 0.25 0.48
CA GLY A 150 2.90 -1.10 0.22
C GLY A 150 3.01 -1.97 1.46
N ARG A 151 4.22 -2.09 2.01
CA ARG A 151 4.50 -2.90 3.21
C ARG A 151 3.71 -2.49 4.44
N LEU A 152 3.56 -1.19 4.69
CA LEU A 152 2.75 -0.66 5.79
C LEU A 152 1.29 -1.14 5.70
N GLY A 153 0.74 -1.27 4.50
CA GLY A 153 -0.61 -1.81 4.31
C GLY A 153 -0.73 -3.26 4.72
N GLU A 154 0.30 -4.05 4.43
CA GLU A 154 0.34 -5.46 4.81
C GLU A 154 0.49 -5.62 6.31
N VAL A 155 1.32 -4.80 6.97
CA VAL A 155 1.40 -4.82 8.44
C VAL A 155 0.03 -4.52 9.07
N MET A 156 -0.70 -3.51 8.58
CA MET A 156 -2.07 -3.26 9.02
C MET A 156 -2.99 -4.45 8.77
N GLN A 157 -2.90 -5.05 7.59
CA GLN A 157 -3.69 -6.22 7.21
C GLN A 157 -3.39 -7.42 8.13
N GLY A 158 -2.11 -7.66 8.47
CA GLY A 158 -1.67 -8.71 9.38
C GLY A 158 -2.21 -8.53 10.79
N ILE A 159 -2.33 -7.30 11.27
CA ILE A 159 -3.04 -7.01 12.53
C ILE A 159 -4.53 -7.33 12.42
N LEU A 160 -5.20 -6.87 11.36
CA LEU A 160 -6.63 -7.09 11.19
C LEU A 160 -6.98 -8.57 10.96
N ALA A 161 -6.11 -9.34 10.31
CA ALA A 161 -6.28 -10.78 10.11
C ALA A 161 -6.30 -11.58 11.43
N GLN A 162 -5.71 -11.06 12.50
CA GLN A 162 -5.78 -11.66 13.85
C GLN A 162 -7.18 -11.53 14.48
N VAL A 163 -8.01 -10.59 14.00
CA VAL A 163 -9.34 -10.29 14.55
C VAL A 163 -10.47 -10.68 13.61
N PHE A 164 -10.25 -10.52 12.31
CA PHE A 164 -11.24 -10.72 11.24
C PHE A 164 -10.76 -11.77 10.23
N PRO A 165 -10.46 -13.01 10.67
CA PRO A 165 -9.80 -13.99 9.81
C PRO A 165 -10.65 -14.51 8.65
N ASP A 166 -11.96 -14.37 8.78
CA ASP A 166 -13.00 -14.78 7.84
C ASP A 166 -13.23 -13.79 6.69
N THR A 167 -12.69 -12.56 6.78
CA THR A 167 -12.91 -11.50 5.78
C THR A 167 -11.62 -10.95 5.20
N VAL A 168 -10.54 -10.91 5.98
CA VAL A 168 -9.26 -10.34 5.55
C VAL A 168 -8.54 -11.32 4.61
N PRO A 169 -8.16 -10.92 3.38
CA PRO A 169 -7.36 -11.77 2.51
C PRO A 169 -5.94 -11.95 3.05
N ALA A 170 -5.21 -12.93 2.53
CA ALA A 170 -3.76 -13.00 2.68
C ALA A 170 -3.06 -11.77 2.06
N THR A 171 -1.78 -11.59 2.35
CA THR A 171 -0.95 -10.54 1.73
C THR A 171 -0.80 -10.78 0.22
N HIS A 172 -0.75 -9.68 -0.52
CA HIS A 172 -0.43 -9.68 -1.95
C HIS A 172 1.09 -9.53 -2.14
N LEU A 173 1.58 -9.12 -3.31
CA LEU A 173 3.02 -8.84 -3.52
C LEU A 173 3.64 -7.84 -2.49
N GLY A 174 2.84 -7.07 -1.76
CA GLY A 174 3.34 -6.06 -0.82
C GLY A 174 4.11 -4.89 -1.38
N SER A 175 4.19 -4.79 -2.70
CA SER A 175 5.01 -3.80 -3.37
C SER A 175 4.41 -3.37 -4.71
N LEU A 176 4.83 -2.21 -5.17
CA LEU A 176 4.66 -1.73 -6.54
C LEU A 176 6.02 -1.76 -7.21
N ASN A 177 6.49 -2.96 -7.58
CA ASN A 177 7.80 -3.12 -8.18
C ASN A 177 7.85 -2.38 -9.51
N CYS A 178 8.82 -1.48 -9.65
CA CYS A 178 9.03 -0.70 -10.85
C CYS A 178 10.37 -1.05 -11.48
N TYR A 179 10.47 -0.89 -12.79
CA TYR A 179 11.77 -0.82 -13.46
C TYR A 179 11.84 0.43 -14.31
N SER A 180 13.07 0.87 -14.55
CA SER A 180 13.35 1.87 -15.57
C SER A 180 14.48 1.45 -16.49
N LEU A 181 14.29 1.72 -17.77
CA LEU A 181 15.33 1.65 -18.79
C LEU A 181 15.68 3.08 -19.20
N LEU A 182 16.91 3.47 -18.89
CA LEU A 182 17.46 4.77 -19.23
C LEU A 182 18.38 4.64 -20.44
N GLY A 183 17.96 5.22 -21.56
CA GLY A 183 18.77 5.31 -22.77
C GLY A 183 20.08 6.04 -22.53
N VAL A 184 21.18 5.47 -23.03
CA VAL A 184 22.52 6.06 -22.91
C VAL A 184 23.09 6.41 -24.27
N GLY A 185 23.37 7.69 -24.48
CA GLY A 185 24.01 8.18 -25.70
C GLY A 185 24.20 9.69 -25.68
N ARG A 186 25.00 10.17 -26.64
CA ARG A 186 25.35 11.60 -26.72
C ARG A 186 24.27 12.41 -27.42
N ARG A 187 23.52 11.79 -28.33
CA ARG A 187 22.51 12.48 -29.13
C ARG A 187 21.16 12.50 -28.40
N PRO A 188 20.31 13.52 -28.63
CA PRO A 188 19.00 13.61 -27.99
C PRO A 188 18.13 12.36 -28.17
N GLU A 189 18.15 11.72 -29.34
CA GLU A 189 17.38 10.52 -29.66
C GLU A 189 17.85 9.24 -28.95
N ASP A 190 19.00 9.29 -28.28
CA ASP A 190 19.51 8.21 -27.44
C ASP A 190 19.14 8.39 -25.97
N ARG A 191 18.56 9.55 -25.61
CA ARG A 191 18.13 9.86 -24.24
C ARG A 191 16.63 9.66 -24.12
N TRP A 192 16.26 8.55 -23.50
CA TRP A 192 14.87 8.17 -23.26
C TRP A 192 14.76 7.50 -21.88
N LEU A 193 13.59 7.56 -21.27
CA LEU A 193 13.29 6.91 -20.00
C LEU A 193 12.00 6.12 -20.17
N CYS A 194 12.11 4.80 -20.28
CA CYS A 194 10.96 3.91 -20.16
C CYS A 194 10.82 3.55 -18.68
N PHE A 195 9.70 3.90 -18.07
CA PHE A 195 9.38 3.57 -16.69
C PHE A 195 8.06 2.83 -16.67
N GLU A 196 8.06 1.62 -16.11
CA GLU A 196 6.86 0.82 -15.95
C GLU A 196 6.77 0.31 -14.52
N VAL A 197 5.53 0.18 -14.05
CA VAL A 197 5.19 -0.43 -12.77
C VAL A 197 4.56 -1.78 -13.08
N THR A 198 5.02 -2.82 -12.38
CA THR A 198 4.55 -4.19 -12.58
C THR A 198 3.48 -4.55 -11.56
N ALA A 199 2.52 -5.36 -11.98
CA ALA A 199 1.54 -5.98 -11.09
C ALA A 199 2.08 -7.31 -10.55
N GLY A 200 1.54 -7.75 -9.41
CA GLY A 200 1.94 -8.98 -8.73
C GLY A 200 0.81 -9.98 -8.61
N GLY A 201 0.97 -10.95 -7.72
CA GLY A 201 -0.13 -11.79 -7.28
C GLY A 201 -0.95 -11.10 -6.18
N GLY A 202 -2.28 -11.22 -6.23
CA GLY A 202 -3.16 -10.87 -5.12
C GLY A 202 -3.12 -11.94 -4.04
N GLY A 203 -3.39 -11.56 -2.79
CA GLY A 203 -3.52 -12.53 -1.71
C GLY A 203 -4.79 -13.38 -1.85
N ALA A 204 -4.72 -14.63 -1.43
CA ALA A 204 -5.89 -15.51 -1.36
C ALA A 204 -6.96 -14.93 -0.42
N ARG A 205 -8.22 -15.09 -0.76
CA ARG A 205 -9.36 -14.66 0.05
C ARG A 205 -9.87 -15.84 0.89
N PRO A 206 -10.53 -15.60 2.03
CA PRO A 206 -11.13 -16.66 2.85
C PRO A 206 -12.13 -17.55 2.09
N PHE A 207 -12.61 -17.08 0.94
CA PHE A 207 -13.60 -17.75 0.08
C PHE A 207 -13.11 -18.05 -1.35
N GLY A 208 -11.83 -17.84 -1.67
CA GLY A 208 -11.36 -18.09 -3.04
C GLY A 208 -9.92 -17.66 -3.32
N ASP A 209 -9.39 -18.14 -4.45
CA ASP A 209 -8.03 -17.81 -4.90
C ASP A 209 -7.81 -16.30 -5.02
N GLY A 210 -6.55 -15.89 -4.91
CA GLY A 210 -6.09 -14.53 -5.14
C GLY A 210 -6.21 -14.13 -6.61
N ILE A 211 -6.36 -12.83 -6.86
CA ILE A 211 -6.46 -12.28 -8.21
C ILE A 211 -5.08 -12.35 -8.88
N ASP A 212 -4.99 -13.02 -10.03
CA ASP A 212 -3.78 -13.04 -10.86
C ASP A 212 -3.48 -11.63 -11.42
N ALA A 213 -2.21 -11.24 -11.53
CA ALA A 213 -1.78 -9.93 -12.02
C ALA A 213 -2.47 -8.73 -11.33
N TYR A 214 -2.60 -8.81 -10.01
CA TYR A 214 -3.24 -7.81 -9.15
C TYR A 214 -2.31 -6.64 -8.82
N CYS A 215 -2.91 -5.45 -8.76
CA CYS A 215 -2.29 -4.24 -8.23
C CYS A 215 -3.22 -3.62 -7.18
N PHE A 216 -2.69 -3.36 -5.98
CA PHE A 216 -3.49 -2.72 -4.92
C PHE A 216 -3.82 -1.25 -5.20
N ASN A 217 -3.06 -0.61 -6.11
CA ASN A 217 -3.42 0.71 -6.62
C ASN A 217 -4.38 0.57 -7.81
N ASN A 218 -5.67 0.65 -7.54
CA ASN A 218 -6.74 0.49 -8.54
C ASN A 218 -6.77 1.58 -9.63
N ARG A 219 -6.00 2.66 -9.50
CA ARG A 219 -5.87 3.71 -10.53
C ARG A 219 -4.73 3.45 -11.49
N LEU A 220 -3.81 2.55 -11.14
CA LEU A 220 -2.68 2.19 -11.97
C LEU A 220 -3.13 1.18 -13.04
N LYS A 221 -2.88 1.53 -14.31
CA LYS A 221 -3.17 0.67 -15.46
C LYS A 221 -1.85 0.29 -16.13
N ASN A 222 -1.79 -0.92 -16.69
CA ASN A 222 -0.63 -1.34 -17.47
C ASN A 222 -0.54 -0.52 -18.77
N ALA A 223 0.68 -0.27 -19.23
CA ALA A 223 0.91 0.31 -20.54
C ALA A 223 0.72 -0.77 -21.62
N PRO A 224 -0.09 -0.53 -22.66
CA PRO A 224 -0.20 -1.44 -23.80
C PRO A 224 1.17 -1.68 -24.45
N VAL A 225 1.42 -2.89 -24.94
CA VAL A 225 2.70 -3.26 -25.56
C VAL A 225 2.98 -2.38 -26.77
N GLU A 226 1.96 -2.14 -27.60
CA GLU A 226 2.02 -1.34 -28.80
C GLU A 226 2.45 0.10 -28.50
N PHE A 227 1.95 0.66 -27.39
CA PHE A 227 2.36 1.98 -26.93
C PHE A 227 3.84 1.99 -26.52
N VAL A 228 4.26 1.02 -25.70
CA VAL A 228 5.63 0.95 -25.20
C VAL A 228 6.63 0.79 -26.34
N GLU A 229 6.37 -0.11 -27.30
CA GLU A 229 7.25 -0.33 -28.46
C GLU A 229 7.26 0.82 -29.48
N THR A 230 6.17 1.61 -29.54
CA THR A 230 6.11 2.80 -30.42
C THR A 230 6.91 3.96 -29.83
N VAL A 231 6.86 4.14 -28.51
CA VAL A 231 7.42 5.31 -27.82
C VAL A 231 8.88 5.10 -27.43
N TYR A 232 9.27 3.86 -27.10
CA TYR A 232 10.61 3.56 -26.59
C TYR A 232 11.32 2.54 -27.49
N PRO A 233 12.66 2.61 -27.63
CA PRO A 233 13.43 1.66 -28.43
C PRO A 233 13.62 0.34 -27.67
N VAL A 234 12.52 -0.36 -27.43
CA VAL A 234 12.43 -1.65 -26.74
C VAL A 234 11.53 -2.60 -27.53
N ARG A 235 11.66 -3.89 -27.28
CA ARG A 235 10.77 -4.95 -27.76
C ARG A 235 10.28 -5.73 -26.56
N ILE A 236 8.98 -5.88 -26.40
CA ILE A 236 8.38 -6.77 -25.40
C ILE A 236 8.33 -8.17 -25.99
N GLU A 237 9.17 -9.07 -25.47
CA GLU A 237 9.26 -10.44 -25.96
C GLU A 237 8.23 -11.36 -25.32
N GLN A 238 7.82 -11.04 -24.09
CA GLN A 238 6.82 -11.80 -23.37
C GLN A 238 6.05 -10.89 -22.43
N TYR A 239 4.72 -11.06 -22.42
CA TYR A 239 3.86 -10.52 -21.39
C TYR A 239 2.80 -11.56 -21.02
N SER A 240 3.01 -12.26 -19.91
CA SER A 240 2.15 -13.37 -19.49
C SER A 240 2.03 -13.43 -17.97
N LEU A 241 1.07 -14.20 -17.46
CA LEU A 241 1.16 -14.68 -16.08
C LEU A 241 2.43 -15.50 -15.90
N ARG A 242 2.97 -15.56 -14.67
CA ARG A 242 4.11 -16.40 -14.28
C ARG A 242 3.59 -17.69 -13.64
N PRO A 243 3.52 -18.83 -14.35
CA PRO A 243 3.07 -20.08 -13.76
C PRO A 243 3.94 -20.47 -12.55
N GLY A 244 3.31 -21.06 -11.53
CA GLY A 244 4.01 -21.49 -10.31
C GLY A 244 4.46 -20.36 -9.38
N SER A 245 4.08 -19.10 -9.64
CA SER A 245 4.43 -17.97 -8.76
C SER A 245 3.44 -17.70 -7.62
N ALA A 246 2.28 -18.37 -7.63
CA ALA A 246 1.26 -18.20 -6.60
C ALA A 246 1.72 -18.82 -5.28
N GLY A 247 1.48 -18.11 -4.17
CA GLY A 247 1.64 -18.69 -2.83
C GLY A 247 0.69 -19.88 -2.63
N PRO A 248 1.16 -21.02 -2.09
CA PRO A 248 0.32 -22.19 -1.87
C PRO A 248 -0.63 -21.97 -0.68
N GLY A 249 -1.77 -22.66 -0.69
CA GLY A 249 -2.78 -22.62 0.38
C GLY A 249 -4.04 -23.37 -0.02
N LYS A 250 -5.02 -23.49 0.89
CA LYS A 250 -6.36 -24.01 0.56
C LYS A 250 -6.97 -23.26 -0.64
N TYR A 251 -6.80 -21.94 -0.60
CA TYR A 251 -6.94 -21.06 -1.74
C TYR A 251 -5.55 -20.50 -2.05
N ARG A 252 -5.14 -20.57 -3.31
CA ARG A 252 -3.81 -20.09 -3.71
C ARG A 252 -3.79 -18.57 -3.81
N GLY A 253 -2.61 -17.98 -3.70
CA GLY A 253 -2.39 -16.60 -4.16
C GLY A 253 -2.61 -16.46 -5.67
N GLY A 254 -2.65 -15.22 -6.13
CA GLY A 254 -2.62 -14.91 -7.55
C GLY A 254 -1.24 -15.14 -8.14
N TYR A 255 -1.17 -15.47 -9.42
CA TYR A 255 0.06 -15.47 -10.20
C TYR A 255 0.55 -14.04 -10.40
N GLY A 256 1.87 -13.85 -10.28
CA GLY A 256 2.55 -12.66 -10.77
C GLY A 256 2.66 -12.66 -12.29
N LEU A 257 3.48 -11.74 -12.81
CA LEU A 257 3.68 -11.54 -14.24
C LEU A 257 5.11 -11.87 -14.67
N ILE A 258 5.24 -12.29 -15.93
CA ILE A 258 6.50 -12.26 -16.69
C ILE A 258 6.41 -11.09 -17.67
N ARG A 259 7.40 -10.20 -17.63
CA ARG A 259 7.58 -9.09 -18.57
C ARG A 259 9.00 -9.17 -19.12
N ALA A 260 9.18 -9.80 -20.28
CA ALA A 260 10.50 -9.92 -20.92
C ALA A 260 10.69 -8.78 -21.93
N ILE A 261 11.81 -8.08 -21.83
CA ILE A 261 12.05 -6.83 -22.57
C ILE A 261 13.46 -6.87 -23.14
N ARG A 262 13.56 -6.65 -24.44
CA ARG A 262 14.83 -6.45 -25.14
C ARG A 262 15.00 -4.98 -25.45
N ALA A 263 16.06 -4.36 -24.95
CA ALA A 263 16.46 -3.02 -25.37
C ALA A 263 17.02 -3.07 -26.80
N LEU A 264 16.55 -2.17 -27.68
CA LEU A 264 17.01 -2.05 -29.07
C LEU A 264 18.13 -1.01 -29.24
N LYS A 265 18.38 -0.23 -28.20
CA LYS A 265 19.50 0.69 -28.05
C LYS A 265 20.20 0.46 -26.72
N PRO A 266 21.48 0.88 -26.56
CA PRO A 266 22.14 0.86 -25.26
C PRO A 266 21.32 1.57 -24.19
N ALA A 267 21.10 0.89 -23.06
CA ALA A 267 20.34 1.39 -21.94
C ALA A 267 20.91 0.87 -20.61
N LYS A 268 20.63 1.58 -19.53
CA LYS A 268 20.84 1.11 -18.15
C LYS A 268 19.50 0.68 -17.56
N LEU A 269 19.49 -0.49 -16.95
CA LEU A 269 18.35 -1.01 -16.21
C LEU A 269 18.48 -0.68 -14.73
N TYR A 270 17.41 -0.17 -14.15
CA TYR A 270 17.27 0.04 -12.71
C TYR A 270 16.01 -0.64 -12.23
N PHE A 271 16.11 -1.42 -11.16
CA PHE A 271 14.96 -1.95 -10.44
C PHE A 271 14.71 -1.13 -9.18
N LEU A 272 13.44 -0.89 -8.91
CA LEU A 272 12.92 -0.27 -7.69
C LEU A 272 11.88 -1.23 -7.16
N ASP A 273 12.35 -2.23 -6.42
CA ASP A 273 11.54 -3.38 -6.04
C ASP A 273 11.84 -3.85 -4.62
N GLU A 274 10.96 -4.75 -4.18
CA GLU A 274 10.99 -5.42 -2.88
C GLU A 274 10.62 -6.89 -3.08
N ARG A 275 10.77 -7.69 -2.01
CA ARG A 275 10.50 -9.14 -2.00
C ARG A 275 11.46 -9.98 -2.87
N GLN A 276 12.71 -9.53 -2.96
CA GLN A 276 13.80 -10.30 -3.57
C GLN A 276 14.40 -11.31 -2.59
N ARG A 277 14.43 -10.97 -1.29
CA ARG A 277 14.92 -11.85 -0.20
C ARG A 277 13.77 -12.38 0.64
N THR A 278 12.83 -11.52 1.02
CA THR A 278 11.64 -11.93 1.78
C THR A 278 10.48 -12.27 0.87
N GLN A 279 9.65 -13.24 1.28
CA GLN A 279 8.43 -13.59 0.57
C GLN A 279 7.20 -13.10 1.34
N PRO A 280 6.10 -12.72 0.66
CA PRO A 280 4.82 -12.46 1.32
C PRO A 280 4.40 -13.64 2.21
N TRP A 281 3.86 -13.34 3.38
CA TRP A 281 3.38 -14.35 4.34
C TRP A 281 2.04 -14.99 3.90
N GLY A 282 1.75 -16.20 4.36
CA GLY A 282 0.42 -16.81 4.20
C GLY A 282 -0.52 -16.39 5.32
N LEU A 283 -1.80 -16.71 5.19
CA LEU A 283 -2.74 -16.74 6.32
C LEU A 283 -3.35 -18.14 6.45
N TYR A 284 -3.35 -18.64 7.70
CA TYR A 284 -3.90 -19.92 8.16
C TYR A 284 -3.11 -21.17 7.75
#